data_AF-A0A367KAR8-F1
#
_entry.id   AF-A0A367KAR8-F1
#
_cell.length_a   1.000
_cell.length_b   1.000
_cell.length_c   1.000
_cell.angle_alpha   90.00
_cell.angle_beta   90.00
_cell.angle_gamma   90.00
#
_symmetry.space_group_name_H-M   'P 1'
#
loop_
_entity.id
_entity.type
_entity.pdbx_description
1 polymer ?
#
loop_
_entity_poly.entity_id
_entity_poly.type
_entity_poly.pdbx_seq_one_letter_code
_entity_poly.pdbx_strand_id
1 'polypeptide(L)' 'PAENAPWQEDVDHRIRWGMEQAMKYGLLTPGEPVVAVQGWKGGLGNTNTLRIIYAPTP' A
#
# COMPACT_ATOMS: atom_id res chain seq x y z
N PRO A 1 6.34 17.90 9.33
CA PRO A 1 6.39 18.91 8.24
C PRO A 1 5.47 18.48 7.08
N ALA A 2 4.75 19.42 6.47
CA ALA A 2 3.73 19.20 5.45
C ALA A 2 4.24 18.55 4.13
N GLU A 3 5.55 18.34 3.99
CA GLU A 3 6.20 17.72 2.83
C GLU A 3 5.97 16.20 2.73
N ASN A 4 5.58 15.54 3.84
CA ASN A 4 5.40 14.08 3.87
C ASN A 4 4.01 13.60 3.43
N ALA A 5 2.98 14.45 3.47
CA ALA A 5 1.61 14.05 3.12
C ALA A 5 1.46 13.68 1.63
N PRO A 6 1.99 14.46 0.65
CA PRO A 6 1.88 14.10 -0.77
C PRO A 6 2.52 12.76 -1.11
N TRP A 7 3.65 12.45 -0.46
CA TRP A 7 4.36 11.19 -0.69
C TRP A 7 3.61 9.99 -0.10
N GLN A 8 3.11 10.11 1.14
CA GLN A 8 2.40 9.02 1.78
C GLN A 8 1.08 8.70 1.06
N GLU A 9 0.34 9.73 0.60
CA GLU A 9 -0.86 9.57 -0.21
C GLU A 9 -0.56 8.82 -1.53
N ASP A 10 0.53 9.17 -2.22
CA ASP A 10 0.97 8.45 -3.41
C ASP A 10 1.33 6.98 -3.13
N VAL A 11 2.01 6.69 -2.02
CA VAL A 11 2.31 5.32 -1.58
C VAL A 11 1.01 4.53 -1.35
N ASP A 12 0.04 5.14 -0.68
CA ASP A 12 -1.25 4.51 -0.39
C ASP A 12 -2.06 4.26 -1.68
N HIS A 13 -2.05 5.20 -2.64
CA HIS A 13 -2.65 5.00 -3.96
C HIS A 13 -2.01 3.84 -4.73
N ARG A 14 -0.69 3.70 -4.71
CA ARG A 14 0.01 2.58 -5.36
C ARG A 14 -0.29 1.23 -4.72
N ILE A 15 -0.33 1.19 -3.39
CA ILE A 15 -0.72 -0.02 -2.65
C ILE A 15 -2.17 -0.41 -2.99
N ARG A 16 -3.09 0.56 -3.00
CA ARG A 16 -4.48 0.33 -3.39
C ARG A 16 -4.60 -0.21 -4.82
N TRP A 17 -3.92 0.42 -5.77
CA TRP A 17 -3.92 -0.04 -7.16
C TRP A 17 -3.39 -1.48 -7.28
N GLY A 18 -2.34 -1.83 -6.54
CA GLY A 18 -1.80 -3.19 -6.49
C GLY A 18 -2.82 -4.22 -5.98
N MET A 19 -3.56 -3.88 -4.91
CA MET A 19 -4.65 -4.73 -4.41
C MET A 19 -5.78 -4.89 -5.43
N GLU A 20 -6.18 -3.80 -6.12
CA GLU A 20 -7.19 -3.85 -7.18
C GLU A 20 -6.78 -4.76 -8.35
N GLN A 21 -5.50 -4.71 -8.77
CA GLN A 21 -4.99 -5.65 -9.76
C GLN A 21 -4.96 -7.08 -9.23
N ALA A 22 -4.51 -7.31 -7.99
CA ALA A 22 -4.49 -8.65 -7.38
C ALA A 22 -5.88 -9.27 -7.32
N MET A 23 -6.91 -8.49 -6.95
CA MET A 23 -8.31 -8.93 -6.98
C MET A 23 -8.79 -9.24 -8.40
N LYS A 24 -8.47 -8.39 -9.37
CA LYS A 24 -8.80 -8.61 -10.79
C LYS A 24 -8.23 -9.94 -11.33
N TYR A 25 -7.05 -10.33 -10.88
CA TYR A 25 -6.39 -11.58 -11.30
C TYR A 25 -6.70 -12.78 -10.38
N GLY A 26 -7.57 -12.62 -9.38
CA GLY A 26 -7.94 -13.71 -8.45
C GLY A 26 -6.84 -14.11 -7.47
N LEU A 27 -5.85 -13.24 -7.24
CA LEU A 27 -4.76 -13.44 -6.28
C LEU A 27 -5.11 -12.98 -4.86
N LEU A 28 -6.15 -12.16 -4.72
CA LEU A 28 -6.60 -11.57 -3.46
C LEU A 28 -8.13 -11.52 -3.44
N THR A 29 -8.74 -11.89 -2.32
CA THR A 29 -10.19 -11.78 -2.09
C THR A 29 -10.50 -10.53 -1.25
N PRO A 30 -11.65 -9.84 -1.47
CA PRO A 30 -12.05 -8.73 -0.62
C PRO A 30 -12.04 -9.07 0.87
N GLY A 31 -11.52 -8.15 1.70
CA GLY A 31 -11.41 -8.34 3.15
C GLY A 31 -10.27 -9.25 3.61
N GLU A 32 -9.46 -9.83 2.72
CA GLU A 32 -8.27 -10.58 3.14
C GLU A 32 -7.16 -9.65 3.64
N PRO A 33 -6.37 -10.08 4.64
CA PRO A 33 -5.24 -9.30 5.13
C PRO A 33 -4.08 -9.27 4.13
N VAL A 34 -3.45 -8.11 4.00
CA VAL A 34 -2.31 -7.85 3.13
C VAL A 34 -1.19 -7.21 3.94
N VAL A 35 0.03 -7.73 3.79
CA VAL A 35 1.24 -7.10 4.35
C VAL A 35 1.78 -6.09 3.35
N ALA A 36 1.68 -4.81 3.67
CA ALA A 36 2.28 -3.73 2.88
C ALA A 36 3.70 -3.42 3.38
N VAL A 37 4.67 -3.43 2.45
CA VAL A 37 6.07 -3.09 2.71
C VAL A 37 6.42 -1.80 2.00
N GLN A 38 6.92 -0.81 2.73
CA GLN A 38 7.21 0.53 2.21
C GLN A 38 8.35 1.20 3.00
N GLY A 39 8.79 2.37 2.56
CA GLY A 39 9.70 3.20 3.35
C GLY A 39 8.97 4.06 4.38
N TRP A 40 9.71 4.76 5.25
CA TRP A 40 9.15 5.80 6.13
C TRP A 40 9.13 7.19 5.48
N LYS A 41 9.86 7.35 4.37
CA LYS A 41 9.93 8.55 3.53
C LYS A 41 10.30 8.17 2.09
N GLY A 42 10.16 9.14 1.18
CA GLY A 42 10.64 9.03 -0.19
C GLY A 42 12.17 8.91 -0.30
N GLY A 43 12.63 8.52 -1.49
CA GLY A 43 14.04 8.28 -1.79
C GLY A 43 14.46 6.81 -1.70
N LEU A 44 15.71 6.53 -2.06
CA LEU A 44 16.24 5.17 -2.18
C LEU A 44 16.73 4.64 -0.82
N GLY A 45 16.60 3.32 -0.61
CA GLY A 45 17.20 2.61 0.53
C GLY A 45 16.46 2.71 1.86
N ASN A 46 15.23 3.21 1.88
CA ASN A 46 14.48 3.44 3.13
C ASN A 46 13.41 2.36 3.44
N THR A 47 13.40 1.18 2.81
CA THR A 47 12.36 0.16 3.04
C THR A 47 12.44 -0.42 4.46
N ASN A 48 11.59 0.07 5.36
CA ASN A 48 11.64 -0.24 6.79
C ASN A 48 10.29 -0.21 7.50
N THR A 49 9.20 0.06 6.79
CA THR A 49 7.84 0.17 7.35
C THR A 49 7.00 -1.01 6.87
N LEU A 50 6.43 -1.75 7.81
CA LEU A 50 5.49 -2.84 7.55
C LEU A 50 4.13 -2.48 8.15
N ARG A 51 3.06 -2.71 7.38
CA ARG A 51 1.67 -2.54 7.83
C ARG A 51 0.86 -3.77 7.45
N ILE A 52 -0.03 -4.20 8.35
CA ILE A 52 -1.12 -5.12 7.99
C ILE A 52 -2.32 -4.24 7.65
N ILE A 53 -2.76 -4.34 6.40
CA ILE A 53 -3.96 -3.66 5.89
C ILE A 53 -4.93 -4.72 5.36
N TYR A 54 -6.17 -4.34 5.11
CA TYR A 54 -7.18 -5.25 4.57
C TYR A 54 -7.53 -4.86 3.14
N ALA A 55 -7.71 -5.86 2.28
CA ALA A 55 -8.18 -5.66 0.92
C ALA A 55 -9.52 -4.91 0.92
N PRO A 56 -9.74 -3.95 0.00
CA PRO A 56 -10.99 -3.19 -0.05
C PRO A 56 -12.20 -4.12 -0.17
N THR A 57 -13.21 -3.89 0.66
CA THR A 57 -14.53 -4.51 0.49
C THR A 57 -15.38 -3.62 -0.44
N PRO A 58 -16.21 -4.21 -1.32
CA PRO A 58 -17.23 -3.47 -2.06
C PRO A 58 -18.15 -2.66 -1.15
#